data_AF-A0A7C3R3I0-F1
#
_entry.id   AF-A0A7C3R3I0-F1
#
_cell.length_a   1.000
_cell.length_b   1.000
_cell.length_c   1.000
_cell.angle_alpha   90.00
_cell.angle_beta   90.00
_cell.angle_gamma   90.00
#
_symmetry.space_group_name_H-M   'P 1'
#
loop_
_entity.id
_entity.type
_entity.pdbx_description
1 polymer ?
#
loop_
_entity_poly.entity_id
_entity_poly.type
_entity_poly.pdbx_seq_one_letter_code
_entity_poly.pdbx_strand_id
1 'polypeptide(L)'
;RLIPPESNRNKRLILMEESRDPVYARNLAAKSSSGDYLIFLDPEIELVPGAISHFVSVSEQTGADVLTAAHKVSLEGEKTGTSEMIKFYLGNCFSLGLLHNVFGEKGLFIRKTVWEQAGGFPEKVYGRDYLFEFLKALSAQGARMETIPFPLFLLKNEGKRAESSEKFLYPHIYTKNLPQEFHEFLYFIQASRFFHDPSPDGSFTPGFVNRPQAFVDQYWGSRPWKIYTSMANRILGYFKASQYQYPHVNSLTEALRAVEDVQQSFFWNLIMPFLKLRRILRNGKLPR
;
A
#
# COMPACT_ATOMS: atom_id res chain seq x y z
N ARG A 1 3.66 -21.26 13.08
CA ARG A 1 3.99 -21.91 14.38
C ARG A 1 4.39 -20.85 15.40
N LEU A 2 3.81 -20.87 16.62
CA LEU A 2 4.28 -20.03 17.72
C LEU A 2 5.57 -20.65 18.28
N ILE A 3 6.67 -19.90 18.25
CA ILE A 3 7.92 -20.32 18.89
C ILE A 3 7.94 -19.70 20.29
N PRO A 4 8.01 -20.51 21.36
CA PRO A 4 8.17 -19.98 22.70
C PRO A 4 9.52 -19.23 22.78
N PRO A 5 9.56 -18.02 23.37
CA PRO A 5 10.79 -17.26 23.52
C PRO A 5 11.80 -18.02 24.40
N GLU A 6 13.05 -18.10 23.97
CA GLU A 6 14.11 -18.81 24.71
C GLU A 6 14.51 -18.14 26.04
N SER A 7 14.11 -16.88 26.32
CA SER A 7 14.53 -16.21 27.56
C SER A 7 13.68 -15.03 28.05
N ASN A 8 12.52 -14.72 27.45
CA ASN A 8 11.75 -13.55 27.87
C ASN A 8 10.23 -13.77 27.72
N ARG A 9 9.52 -13.94 28.85
CA ARG A 9 8.08 -14.33 28.90
C ARG A 9 7.13 -13.43 28.11
N ASN A 10 7.55 -12.20 27.79
CA ASN A 10 6.71 -11.20 27.14
C ASN A 10 6.96 -11.02 25.64
N LYS A 11 7.90 -11.77 25.04
CA LYS A 11 8.15 -11.73 23.59
C LYS A 11 7.61 -12.99 22.94
N ARG A 12 6.89 -12.87 21.83
CA ARG A 12 6.42 -14.03 21.05
C ARG A 12 6.86 -13.88 19.61
N LEU A 13 7.47 -14.93 19.07
CA LEU A 13 7.82 -15.01 17.66
C LEU A 13 6.77 -15.86 16.94
N ILE A 14 6.13 -15.27 15.93
CA ILE A 14 5.17 -15.96 15.06
C ILE A 14 5.85 -16.20 13.71
N LEU A 15 6.25 -17.45 13.46
CA LEU A 15 6.76 -17.83 12.15
C LEU A 15 5.62 -18.27 11.24
N MET A 16 5.58 -17.66 10.07
CA MET A 16 4.68 -18.02 8.98
C MET A 16 5.30 -19.11 8.10
N GLU A 17 4.52 -20.12 7.74
CA GLU A 17 4.97 -21.23 6.91
C GLU A 17 5.14 -20.83 5.43
N GLU A 18 4.49 -19.76 5.02
CA GLU A 18 4.61 -19.18 3.68
C GLU A 18 4.85 -17.68 3.78
N SER A 19 5.67 -17.14 2.88
CA SER A 19 5.81 -15.70 2.73
C SER A 19 4.49 -15.10 2.25
N ARG A 20 3.92 -14.21 3.07
CA ARG A 20 2.76 -13.38 2.74
C ARG A 20 3.14 -11.92 2.92
N ASP A 21 2.21 -11.06 2.51
CA ASP A 21 2.29 -9.61 2.68
C ASP A 21 2.34 -9.18 4.18
N PRO A 22 3.03 -8.08 4.53
CA PRO A 22 3.13 -7.57 5.91
C PRO A 22 1.80 -7.32 6.63
N VAL A 23 0.73 -6.95 5.91
CA VAL A 23 -0.63 -6.76 6.44
C VAL A 23 -1.13 -8.06 7.08
N TYR A 24 -0.95 -9.18 6.39
CA TYR A 24 -1.36 -10.49 6.91
C TYR A 24 -0.64 -10.83 8.22
N ALA A 25 0.67 -10.58 8.28
CA ALA A 25 1.46 -10.83 9.49
C ALA A 25 0.97 -9.97 10.67
N ARG A 26 0.63 -8.70 10.43
CA ARG A 26 0.06 -7.80 11.44
C ARG A 26 -1.31 -8.30 11.92
N ASN A 27 -2.20 -8.67 11.00
CA ASN A 27 -3.51 -9.19 11.34
C ASN A 27 -3.42 -10.47 12.18
N LEU A 28 -2.51 -11.38 11.81
CA LEU A 28 -2.28 -12.62 12.56
C LEU A 28 -1.74 -12.34 13.98
N ALA A 29 -0.78 -11.43 14.11
CA ALA A 29 -0.22 -11.05 15.39
C ALA A 29 -1.25 -10.38 16.31
N ALA A 30 -2.05 -9.46 15.75
CA ALA A 30 -3.13 -8.79 16.47
C ALA A 30 -4.20 -9.77 16.97
N LYS A 31 -4.62 -10.73 16.15
CA LYS A 31 -5.56 -11.80 16.56
C LYS A 31 -5.01 -12.67 17.71
N SER A 32 -3.70 -12.85 17.75
CA SER A 32 -3.02 -13.69 18.75
C SER A 32 -2.64 -12.92 20.03
N SER A 33 -2.91 -11.61 20.09
CA SER A 33 -2.61 -10.77 21.24
C SER A 33 -3.74 -10.82 22.28
N SER A 34 -3.44 -10.46 23.53
CA SER A 34 -4.41 -10.44 24.64
C SER A 34 -4.54 -9.07 25.31
N GLY A 35 -3.79 -8.06 24.86
CA GLY A 35 -3.86 -6.71 25.43
C GLY A 35 -5.09 -5.95 24.94
N ASP A 36 -5.56 -5.00 25.75
CA ASP A 36 -6.67 -4.11 25.42
C ASP A 36 -6.33 -3.10 24.32
N TYR A 37 -5.03 -2.83 24.17
CA TYR A 37 -4.46 -1.94 23.18
C TYR A 37 -3.49 -2.70 22.27
N LEU A 38 -3.46 -2.28 21.00
CA LEU A 38 -2.48 -2.72 20.02
C LEU A 38 -1.58 -1.55 19.64
N ILE A 39 -0.29 -1.82 19.53
CA ILE A 39 0.66 -0.91 18.90
C ILE A 39 1.35 -1.63 17.74
N PHE A 40 1.26 -1.03 16.54
CA PHE A 40 1.92 -1.53 15.35
C PHE A 40 3.12 -0.62 15.05
N LEU A 41 4.29 -1.23 14.90
CA LEU A 41 5.55 -0.53 14.62
C LEU A 41 6.22 -1.17 13.41
N ASP A 42 6.75 -0.34 12.52
CA ASP A 42 7.71 -0.79 11.53
C ASP A 42 9.05 -1.16 12.20
N PRO A 43 9.84 -2.09 11.64
CA PRO A 43 11.12 -2.53 12.23
C PRO A 43 12.13 -1.40 12.46
N GLU A 44 12.05 -0.32 11.67
CA GLU A 44 12.91 0.86 11.76
C GLU A 44 12.47 1.89 12.82
N ILE A 45 11.32 1.70 13.47
CA ILE A 45 10.76 2.65 14.44
C ILE A 45 11.19 2.27 15.85
N GLU A 46 11.85 3.22 16.52
CA GLU A 46 12.12 3.16 17.96
C GLU A 46 11.11 4.03 18.72
N LEU A 47 10.68 3.56 19.89
CA LEU A 47 9.83 4.34 20.79
C LEU A 47 10.70 5.13 21.78
N VAL A 48 10.31 6.37 22.09
CA VAL A 48 10.92 7.08 23.21
C VAL A 48 10.58 6.42 24.56
N PRO A 49 11.44 6.54 25.59
CA PRO A 49 11.11 6.06 26.93
C PRO A 49 9.76 6.59 27.42
N GLY A 50 8.90 5.71 27.91
CA GLY A 50 7.56 6.07 28.39
C GLY A 50 6.51 6.32 27.30
N ALA A 51 6.81 6.08 26.02
CA ALA A 51 5.85 6.27 24.93
C ALA A 51 4.54 5.47 25.13
N ILE A 52 4.64 4.21 25.55
CA ILE A 52 3.46 3.35 25.77
C ILE A 52 2.57 3.94 26.86
N SER A 53 3.15 4.40 27.97
CA SER A 53 2.40 5.06 29.05
C SER A 53 1.72 6.35 28.57
N HIS A 54 2.38 7.12 27.70
CA HIS A 54 1.77 8.31 27.09
C HIS A 54 0.58 7.93 26.20
N PHE A 55 0.70 6.94 25.33
CA PHE A 55 -0.41 6.49 24.49
C PHE A 55 -1.61 6.03 25.32
N VAL A 56 -1.39 5.19 26.33
CA VAL A 56 -2.46 4.73 27.23
C VAL A 56 -3.08 5.92 27.97
N SER A 57 -2.27 6.78 28.58
CA SER A 57 -2.76 7.95 29.32
C SER A 57 -3.61 8.87 28.45
N VAL A 58 -3.16 9.18 27.22
CA VAL A 58 -3.93 10.01 26.29
C VAL A 58 -5.21 9.30 25.88
N SER A 59 -5.17 8.01 25.55
CA SER A 59 -6.36 7.25 25.15
C SER A 59 -7.43 7.18 26.25
N GLU A 60 -7.02 7.06 27.51
CA GLU A 60 -7.94 7.06 28.66
C GLU A 60 -8.50 8.46 28.96
N GLN A 61 -7.66 9.50 28.88
CA GLN A 61 -8.09 10.88 29.20
C GLN A 61 -8.97 11.48 28.11
N THR A 62 -8.66 11.23 26.84
CA THR A 62 -9.43 11.77 25.72
C THR A 62 -10.53 10.82 25.28
N GLY A 63 -10.49 9.54 25.66
CA GLY A 63 -11.37 8.53 25.07
C GLY A 63 -11.03 8.25 23.60
N ALA A 64 -9.82 8.54 23.15
CA ALA A 64 -9.39 8.24 21.78
C ALA A 64 -9.38 6.72 21.53
N ASP A 65 -9.93 6.34 20.39
CA ASP A 65 -9.92 5.00 19.84
C ASP A 65 -8.59 4.67 19.16
N VAL A 66 -8.03 5.69 18.50
CA VAL A 66 -6.84 5.60 17.66
C VAL A 66 -5.90 6.75 18.01
N LEU A 67 -4.63 6.44 18.19
CA LEU A 67 -3.58 7.42 18.42
C LEU A 67 -2.42 7.24 17.44
N THR A 68 -2.03 8.35 16.84
CA THR A 68 -0.74 8.52 16.17
C THR A 68 0.09 9.53 16.95
N ALA A 69 1.33 9.74 16.56
CA ALA A 69 2.19 10.72 17.22
C ALA A 69 3.10 11.41 16.20
N ALA A 70 3.71 12.52 16.60
CA ALA A 70 4.77 13.14 15.84
C ALA A 70 5.99 12.19 15.74
N HIS A 71 6.79 12.37 14.70
CA HIS A 71 8.00 11.58 14.47
C HIS A 71 9.22 12.48 14.60
N LYS A 72 10.23 12.05 15.36
CA LYS A 72 11.57 12.61 15.25
C LYS A 72 12.34 11.82 14.20
N VAL A 73 12.72 12.49 13.12
CA VAL A 73 13.39 11.90 11.96
C VAL A 73 14.84 12.36 11.94
N SER A 74 15.77 11.41 11.88
CA SER A 74 17.18 11.68 11.60
C SER A 74 17.49 11.44 10.12
N LEU A 75 18.01 12.46 9.45
CA LEU A 75 18.42 12.43 8.05
C LEU A 75 19.95 12.39 8.00
N GLU A 76 20.49 11.27 7.54
CA GLU A 76 21.91 11.15 7.18
C GLU A 76 22.12 11.65 5.75
N GLY A 77 22.80 12.80 5.61
CA GLY A 77 23.28 13.29 4.32
C GLY A 77 24.75 12.95 4.12
N GLU A 78 25.12 12.43 2.95
CA GLU A 78 26.53 12.07 2.63
C GLU A 78 27.53 13.23 2.74
N LYS A 79 27.06 14.49 2.81
CA LYS A 79 27.92 15.69 2.81
C LYS A 79 27.66 16.69 3.96
N THR A 80 26.57 16.56 4.72
CA THR A 80 26.08 17.65 5.62
C THR A 80 25.98 17.26 7.10
N GLY A 81 26.38 16.04 7.49
CA GLY A 81 26.16 15.52 8.84
C GLY A 81 24.73 15.03 9.06
N THR A 82 24.40 14.64 10.29
CA THR A 82 23.06 14.24 10.70
C THR A 82 22.20 15.47 10.97
N SER A 83 21.07 15.62 10.28
CA SER A 83 20.06 16.62 10.61
C SER A 83 18.84 15.95 11.24
N GLU A 84 18.19 16.62 12.20
CA GLU A 84 16.99 16.13 12.86
C GLU A 84 15.80 17.03 12.52
N MET A 85 14.65 16.42 12.24
CA MET A 85 13.39 17.15 12.04
C MET A 85 12.26 16.48 12.82
N ILE A 86 11.25 17.27 13.20
CA ILE A 86 10.01 16.74 13.77
C ILE A 86 8.92 16.82 12.71
N LYS A 87 8.33 15.67 12.37
CA LYS A 87 7.21 15.56 11.45
C LYS A 87 5.91 15.47 12.23
N PHE A 88 5.03 16.43 11.98
CA PHE A 88 3.70 16.53 12.60
C PHE A 88 2.61 16.05 11.64
N TYR A 89 1.49 15.63 12.22
CA TYR A 89 0.30 15.19 11.51
C TYR A 89 -0.92 15.93 12.06
N LEU A 90 -1.89 16.24 11.20
CA LEU A 90 -3.11 16.95 11.61
C LEU A 90 -4.09 16.04 12.37
N GLY A 91 -3.96 14.71 12.24
CA GLY A 91 -4.86 13.75 12.87
C GLY A 91 -6.15 13.56 12.09
N ASN A 92 -7.29 13.51 12.80
CA ASN A 92 -8.60 13.14 12.25
C ASN A 92 -9.24 14.22 11.36
N CYS A 93 -8.57 14.59 10.28
CA CYS A 93 -9.08 15.48 9.26
C CYS A 93 -9.49 14.66 8.04
N PHE A 94 -10.68 14.05 8.07
CA PHE A 94 -11.11 13.08 7.05
C PHE A 94 -11.05 13.65 5.62
N SER A 95 -11.60 14.83 5.41
CA SER A 95 -11.69 15.47 4.08
C SER A 95 -10.32 15.70 3.45
N LEU A 96 -9.37 16.25 4.22
CA LEU A 96 -7.99 16.43 3.77
C LEU A 96 -7.26 15.09 3.70
N GLY A 97 -7.59 14.16 4.59
CA GLY A 97 -7.11 12.79 4.63
C GLY A 97 -7.43 11.99 3.37
N LEU A 98 -8.50 12.31 2.66
CA LEU A 98 -8.78 11.73 1.34
C LEU A 98 -7.74 12.15 0.30
N LEU A 99 -7.06 13.28 0.48
CA LEU A 99 -6.12 13.89 -0.47
C LEU A 99 -4.64 13.74 -0.06
N HIS A 100 -4.33 13.87 1.22
CA HIS A 100 -2.97 13.80 1.75
C HIS A 100 -2.92 12.93 3.01
N ASN A 101 -1.78 12.29 3.27
CA ASN A 101 -1.61 11.61 4.55
C ASN A 101 -1.44 12.64 5.67
N VAL A 102 -2.54 12.85 6.40
CA VAL A 102 -2.60 13.77 7.54
C VAL A 102 -2.75 13.05 8.87
N PHE A 103 -2.91 11.72 8.85
CA PHE A 103 -3.21 10.95 10.05
C PHE A 103 -1.95 10.51 10.80
N GLY A 104 -0.90 10.15 10.07
CA GLY A 104 0.32 9.55 10.62
C GLY A 104 0.89 8.48 9.69
N GLU A 105 2.09 7.98 10.00
CA GLU A 105 2.72 6.91 9.22
C GLU A 105 3.52 5.96 10.13
N LYS A 106 3.81 4.74 9.66
CA LYS A 106 4.77 3.75 10.26
C LYS A 106 4.53 3.30 11.72
N GLY A 107 3.68 3.99 12.47
CA GLY A 107 3.32 3.74 13.86
C GLY A 107 1.83 3.99 14.09
N LEU A 108 1.18 3.08 14.82
CA LEU A 108 -0.24 3.17 15.16
C LEU A 108 -0.49 2.58 16.54
N PHE A 109 -1.16 3.32 17.41
CA PHE A 109 -1.75 2.82 18.64
C PHE A 109 -3.28 2.80 18.51
N ILE A 110 -3.93 1.71 18.89
CA ILE A 110 -5.37 1.54 18.69
C ILE A 110 -5.99 0.64 19.76
N ARG A 111 -7.22 0.94 20.18
CA ARG A 111 -8.03 0.03 21.00
C ARG A 111 -8.28 -1.27 20.25
N LYS A 112 -7.99 -2.42 20.87
CA LYS A 112 -8.13 -3.72 20.22
C LYS A 112 -9.56 -3.96 19.73
N THR A 113 -10.55 -3.56 20.52
CA THR A 113 -11.98 -3.66 20.17
C THR A 113 -12.32 -2.90 18.89
N VAL A 114 -11.76 -1.69 18.69
CA VAL A 114 -11.97 -0.88 17.47
C VAL A 114 -11.30 -1.53 16.27
N TRP A 115 -10.09 -2.07 16.46
CA TRP A 115 -9.41 -2.83 15.41
C TRP A 115 -10.20 -4.08 14.99
N GLU A 116 -10.79 -4.81 15.95
CA GLU A 116 -11.63 -5.98 15.70
C GLU A 116 -12.93 -5.60 14.98
N GLN A 117 -13.60 -4.53 15.40
CA GLN A 117 -14.80 -4.00 14.76
C GLN A 117 -14.55 -3.59 13.30
N ALA A 118 -13.36 -3.04 13.01
CA ALA A 118 -12.95 -2.69 11.66
C ALA A 118 -12.61 -3.92 10.78
N GLY A 119 -12.52 -5.12 11.36
CA GLY A 119 -12.14 -6.35 10.65
C GLY A 119 -10.63 -6.51 10.41
N GLY A 120 -9.81 -5.70 11.08
CA GLY A 120 -8.37 -5.64 10.91
C GLY A 120 -7.90 -4.81 9.71
N PHE A 121 -6.60 -4.86 9.41
CA PHE A 121 -6.07 -4.14 8.25
C PHE A 121 -6.60 -4.74 6.94
N PRO A 122 -6.88 -3.91 5.93
CA PRO A 122 -7.46 -4.38 4.67
C PRO A 122 -6.47 -5.25 3.91
N GLU A 123 -6.82 -6.53 3.76
CA GLU A 123 -6.08 -7.47 2.91
C GLU A 123 -6.47 -7.23 1.44
N LYS A 124 -5.50 -7.17 0.53
CA LYS A 124 -5.63 -6.85 -0.92
C LYS A 124 -5.59 -5.36 -1.30
N VAL A 125 -5.06 -4.51 -0.44
CA VAL A 125 -4.58 -3.18 -0.86
C VAL A 125 -3.23 -3.36 -1.55
N TYR A 126 -3.09 -2.88 -2.79
CA TYR A 126 -1.82 -2.94 -3.50
C TYR A 126 -0.90 -1.78 -3.04
N GLY A 127 0.39 -2.04 -2.85
CA GLY A 127 1.35 -1.00 -2.44
C GLY A 127 1.50 -0.82 -0.92
N ARG A 128 2.28 0.19 -0.51
CA ARG A 128 2.74 0.37 0.88
C ARG A 128 1.80 1.19 1.78
N ASP A 129 0.67 1.65 1.26
CA ASP A 129 -0.20 2.64 1.95
C ASP A 129 -1.34 2.02 2.77
N TYR A 130 -1.31 0.72 3.06
CA TYR A 130 -2.38 0.04 3.81
C TYR A 130 -2.71 0.69 5.16
N LEU A 131 -1.73 1.27 5.85
CA LEU A 131 -1.94 1.98 7.11
C LEU A 131 -2.75 3.26 6.89
N PHE A 132 -2.42 4.02 5.85
CA PHE A 132 -3.13 5.25 5.51
C PHE A 132 -4.57 4.95 5.06
N GLU A 133 -4.77 3.92 4.25
CA GLU A 133 -6.11 3.46 3.87
C GLU A 133 -6.93 2.99 5.10
N PHE A 134 -6.29 2.28 6.03
CA PHE A 134 -6.94 1.84 7.26
C PHE A 134 -7.35 3.02 8.16
N LEU A 135 -6.46 4.00 8.36
CA LEU A 135 -6.76 5.21 9.14
C LEU A 135 -7.90 6.03 8.53
N LYS A 136 -7.92 6.17 7.21
CA LYS A 136 -9.06 6.78 6.50
C LYS A 136 -10.36 6.02 6.73
N ALA A 137 -10.32 4.69 6.70
CA ALA A 137 -11.50 3.87 6.92
C ALA A 137 -12.07 4.05 8.33
N LEU A 138 -11.20 4.06 9.34
CA LEU A 138 -11.59 4.34 10.73
C LEU A 138 -12.14 5.77 10.89
N SER A 139 -11.52 6.75 10.26
CA SER A 139 -11.99 8.14 10.24
C SER A 139 -13.39 8.24 9.61
N ALA A 140 -13.63 7.56 8.48
CA ALA A 140 -14.94 7.49 7.84
C ALA A 140 -16.01 6.78 8.71
N GLN A 141 -15.60 5.84 9.57
CA GLN A 141 -16.48 5.16 10.53
C GLN A 141 -16.78 6.01 11.77
N GLY A 142 -16.19 7.21 11.89
CA GLY A 142 -16.36 8.08 13.05
C GLY A 142 -15.52 7.68 14.26
N ALA A 143 -14.48 6.84 14.08
CA ALA A 143 -13.57 6.50 15.17
C ALA A 143 -12.89 7.78 15.71
N ARG A 144 -12.76 7.88 17.03
CA ARG A 144 -12.11 9.03 17.66
C ARG A 144 -10.59 8.90 17.55
N MET A 145 -10.03 9.58 16.55
CA MET A 145 -8.59 9.59 16.32
C MET A 145 -7.96 10.90 16.79
N GLU A 146 -6.85 10.79 17.53
CA GLU A 146 -6.07 11.94 17.97
C GLU A 146 -4.60 11.76 17.60
N THR A 147 -3.90 12.87 17.34
CA THR A 147 -2.44 12.87 17.13
C THR A 147 -1.77 13.47 18.35
N ILE A 148 -0.82 12.73 18.95
CA ILE A 148 0.02 13.25 20.01
C ILE A 148 1.12 14.14 19.39
N PRO A 149 1.21 15.45 19.73
CA PRO A 149 2.20 16.35 19.12
C PRO A 149 3.63 16.10 19.63
N PHE A 150 3.82 15.25 20.63
CA PHE A 150 5.13 14.84 21.10
C PHE A 150 5.73 13.76 20.18
N PRO A 151 7.04 13.84 19.87
CA PRO A 151 7.69 12.90 18.97
C PRO A 151 7.92 11.55 19.66
N LEU A 152 6.88 10.71 19.74
CA LEU A 152 6.96 9.42 20.42
C LEU A 152 7.63 8.34 19.55
N PHE A 153 7.70 8.57 18.24
CA PHE A 153 8.37 7.70 17.29
C PHE A 153 9.69 8.31 16.84
N LEU A 154 10.76 7.52 16.91
CA LEU A 154 12.09 7.86 16.41
C LEU A 154 12.35 7.07 15.13
N LEU A 155 12.63 7.78 14.05
CA LEU A 155 12.95 7.20 12.75
C LEU A 155 14.37 7.60 12.34
N LYS A 156 15.24 6.62 12.19
CA LYS A 156 16.62 6.84 11.75
C LYS A 156 16.73 6.60 10.24
N ASN A 157 17.50 7.45 9.58
CA ASN A 157 17.98 7.28 8.19
C ASN A 157 16.87 7.26 7.13
N GLU A 158 15.89 8.16 7.27
CA GLU A 158 14.79 8.27 6.30
C GLU A 158 15.26 8.73 4.89
N GLY A 159 16.41 9.40 4.80
CA GLY A 159 16.94 10.00 3.57
C GLY A 159 17.29 9.04 2.41
N LYS A 160 17.22 7.71 2.60
CA LYS A 160 17.48 6.71 1.53
C LYS A 160 16.24 6.14 0.86
N ARG A 161 15.03 6.43 1.36
CA ARG A 161 13.78 6.01 0.71
C ARG A 161 13.18 7.22 0.00
N ALA A 162 13.43 7.31 -1.31
CA ALA A 162 12.65 8.18 -2.17
C ALA A 162 11.15 7.95 -1.90
N GLU A 163 10.42 9.04 -1.61
CA GLU A 163 8.97 9.10 -1.65
C GLU A 163 8.50 8.85 -3.09
N SER A 164 8.55 7.59 -3.54
CA SER A 164 8.01 7.17 -4.84
C SER A 164 7.05 6.00 -4.69
N SER A 165 6.31 5.94 -3.58
CA SER A 165 5.12 5.10 -3.54
C SER A 165 4.00 5.83 -4.27
N GLU A 166 3.59 5.29 -5.42
CA GLU A 166 2.30 5.61 -6.04
C GLU A 166 1.20 5.49 -4.97
N LYS A 167 0.64 6.64 -4.58
CA LYS A 167 -0.34 6.74 -3.49
C LYS A 167 -1.74 6.45 -4.02
N PHE A 168 -2.06 5.17 -4.21
CA PHE A 168 -3.37 4.74 -4.68
C PHE A 168 -4.44 4.95 -3.59
N LEU A 169 -5.53 5.61 -3.95
CA LEU A 169 -6.75 5.62 -3.15
C LEU A 169 -7.58 4.37 -3.49
N TYR A 170 -8.16 3.70 -2.49
CA TYR A 170 -8.99 2.50 -2.68
C TYR A 170 -10.46 2.73 -2.27
N PRO A 171 -11.32 3.26 -3.17
CA PRO A 171 -12.70 3.66 -2.87
C PRO A 171 -13.54 2.59 -2.16
N HIS A 172 -13.39 1.33 -2.56
CA HIS A 172 -14.16 0.20 -2.03
C HIS A 172 -14.00 0.00 -0.51
N ILE A 173 -12.92 0.50 0.09
CA ILE A 173 -12.70 0.45 1.55
C ILE A 173 -13.68 1.39 2.28
N TYR A 174 -14.05 2.50 1.65
CA TYR A 174 -14.80 3.60 2.27
C TYR A 174 -16.29 3.58 1.97
N THR A 175 -16.67 3.08 0.80
CA THR A 175 -18.07 3.09 0.31
C THR A 175 -19.08 2.47 1.27
N LYS A 176 -18.64 1.59 2.18
CA LYS A 176 -19.50 1.00 3.22
C LYS A 176 -19.88 1.96 4.35
N ASN A 177 -19.03 2.96 4.62
CA ASN A 177 -19.15 3.84 5.78
C ASN A 177 -19.47 5.29 5.38
N LEU A 178 -19.40 5.62 4.08
CA LEU A 178 -19.72 6.95 3.57
C LEU A 178 -21.09 6.99 2.91
N PRO A 179 -21.83 8.10 3.07
CA PRO A 179 -23.05 8.36 2.30
C PRO A 179 -22.79 8.26 0.79
N GLN A 180 -23.78 7.78 0.05
CA GLN A 180 -23.67 7.48 -1.39
C GLN A 180 -23.29 8.73 -2.20
N GLU A 181 -23.69 9.91 -1.74
CA GLU A 181 -23.42 11.21 -2.36
C GLU A 181 -21.91 11.52 -2.42
N PHE A 182 -21.11 10.91 -1.55
CA PHE A 182 -19.65 11.09 -1.55
C PHE A 182 -18.91 10.09 -2.43
N HIS A 183 -19.57 9.08 -2.98
CA HIS A 183 -18.90 8.02 -3.75
C HIS A 183 -18.32 8.58 -5.05
N GLU A 184 -19.08 9.41 -5.78
CA GLU A 184 -18.60 10.08 -6.98
C GLU A 184 -17.38 10.97 -6.70
N PHE A 185 -17.38 11.67 -5.56
CA PHE A 185 -16.26 12.50 -5.13
C PHE A 185 -15.01 11.65 -4.81
N LEU A 186 -15.16 10.47 -4.22
CA LEU A 186 -14.04 9.54 -4.02
C LEU A 186 -13.45 9.05 -5.34
N TYR A 187 -14.29 8.71 -6.31
CA TYR A 187 -13.82 8.31 -7.65
C TYR A 187 -13.17 9.49 -8.38
N PHE A 188 -13.69 10.71 -8.21
CA PHE A 188 -13.06 11.92 -8.73
C PHE A 188 -11.67 12.15 -8.11
N ILE A 189 -11.52 12.02 -6.79
CA ILE A 189 -10.22 12.14 -6.12
C ILE A 189 -9.26 11.06 -6.58
N GLN A 190 -9.74 9.82 -6.69
CA GLN A 190 -8.92 8.72 -7.19
C GLN A 190 -8.40 9.05 -8.59
N ALA A 191 -9.27 9.55 -9.48
CA ALA A 191 -8.89 10.00 -10.82
C ALA A 191 -7.95 11.22 -10.78
N SER A 192 -8.19 12.21 -9.90
CA SER A 192 -7.44 13.47 -9.84
C SER A 192 -6.00 13.28 -9.36
N ARG A 193 -5.75 12.31 -8.47
CA ARG A 193 -4.40 11.98 -7.98
C ARG A 193 -3.48 11.44 -9.07
N PHE A 194 -4.03 10.93 -10.18
CA PHE A 194 -3.24 10.56 -11.35
C PHE A 194 -2.75 11.76 -12.19
N PHE A 195 -3.13 12.99 -11.86
CA PHE A 195 -2.74 14.18 -12.62
C PHE A 195 -1.62 15.01 -11.96
N HIS A 196 -1.23 14.71 -10.71
CA HIS A 196 -0.53 15.67 -9.83
C HIS A 196 0.86 15.28 -9.30
N ASP A 197 1.60 14.38 -9.95
CA ASP A 197 3.01 14.14 -9.59
C ASP A 197 3.95 14.90 -10.54
N PRO A 198 4.41 16.13 -10.21
CA PRO A 198 5.45 16.80 -10.99
C PRO A 198 6.80 16.12 -10.74
N SER A 199 7.59 15.91 -11.80
CA SER A 199 8.96 15.44 -11.65
C SER A 199 9.80 16.42 -10.81
N PRO A 200 10.88 15.95 -10.15
CA PRO A 200 11.75 16.77 -9.30
C PRO A 200 12.37 18.01 -9.97
N ASP A 201 12.32 18.12 -11.29
CA ASP A 201 12.87 19.22 -12.09
C ASP A 201 11.85 20.36 -12.36
N GLY A 202 10.65 20.29 -11.78
CA GLY A 202 9.60 21.29 -12.01
C GLY A 202 8.97 21.21 -13.40
N SER A 203 9.33 20.20 -14.20
CA SER A 203 8.59 19.87 -15.41
C SER A 203 7.26 19.23 -15.01
N PHE A 204 6.17 19.77 -15.53
CA PHE A 204 4.86 19.12 -15.46
C PHE A 204 4.94 17.85 -16.32
N THR A 205 5.32 16.75 -15.70
CA THR A 205 5.28 15.42 -16.30
C THR A 205 4.17 14.69 -15.58
N PRO A 206 2.98 14.58 -16.17
CA PRO A 206 1.85 13.95 -15.49
C PRO A 206 2.22 12.51 -15.13
N GLY A 207 2.47 12.28 -13.85
CA GLY A 207 2.76 10.96 -13.30
C GLY A 207 1.67 9.97 -13.69
N PHE A 208 2.05 9.00 -14.51
CA PHE A 208 1.30 7.81 -14.88
C PHE A 208 0.06 7.88 -15.78
N VAL A 209 -0.46 9.05 -16.22
CA VAL A 209 -1.65 9.05 -17.12
C VAL A 209 -1.51 9.75 -18.48
N ASN A 210 -0.49 10.57 -18.75
CA ASN A 210 -0.40 11.22 -20.08
C ASN A 210 0.38 10.49 -21.16
N ARG A 211 0.59 9.18 -21.01
CA ARG A 211 0.92 8.34 -22.16
C ARG A 211 0.10 7.06 -22.06
N PRO A 212 -1.11 7.03 -22.64
CA PRO A 212 -1.80 5.78 -22.95
C PRO A 212 -0.84 4.75 -23.58
N GLN A 213 0.11 5.26 -24.36
CA GLN A 213 1.20 4.49 -24.91
C GLN A 213 2.15 3.88 -23.87
N ALA A 214 2.49 4.58 -22.80
CA ALA A 214 3.38 4.08 -21.74
C ALA A 214 2.72 2.97 -20.91
N PHE A 215 1.40 3.01 -20.72
CA PHE A 215 0.64 1.91 -20.11
C PHE A 215 0.74 0.65 -20.97
N VAL A 216 0.54 0.80 -22.28
CA VAL A 216 0.78 -0.28 -23.26
C VAL A 216 2.24 -0.70 -23.24
N ASP A 217 3.22 0.21 -23.15
CA ASP A 217 4.66 -0.11 -23.10
C ASP A 217 5.05 -0.96 -21.90
N GLN A 218 4.50 -0.67 -20.71
CA GLN A 218 4.79 -1.44 -19.52
C GLN A 218 4.30 -2.89 -19.67
N TYR A 219 3.12 -3.07 -20.26
CA TYR A 219 2.57 -4.39 -20.58
C TYR A 219 3.32 -5.06 -21.73
N TRP A 220 3.63 -4.34 -22.81
CA TRP A 220 4.29 -4.82 -24.01
C TRP A 220 5.76 -5.20 -23.78
N GLY A 221 6.43 -4.48 -22.89
CA GLY A 221 7.79 -4.74 -22.44
C GLY A 221 7.92 -5.93 -21.49
N SER A 222 6.79 -6.42 -20.95
CA SER A 222 6.78 -7.54 -20.01
C SER A 222 7.23 -8.84 -20.67
N ARG A 223 7.88 -9.72 -19.88
CA ARG A 223 8.32 -11.04 -20.34
C ARG A 223 7.18 -11.91 -20.93
N PRO A 224 5.99 -11.98 -20.31
CA PRO A 224 4.85 -12.72 -20.87
C PRO A 224 4.48 -12.22 -22.27
N TRP A 225 4.48 -10.91 -22.47
CA TRP A 225 4.09 -10.29 -23.72
C TRP A 225 5.08 -10.54 -24.85
N LYS A 226 6.39 -10.44 -24.58
CA LYS A 226 7.45 -10.78 -25.55
C LYS A 226 7.39 -12.23 -26.00
N ILE A 227 6.99 -13.15 -25.11
CA ILE A 227 6.79 -14.56 -25.44
C ILE A 227 5.54 -14.73 -26.32
N TYR A 228 4.44 -14.09 -25.94
CA TYR A 228 3.19 -14.08 -26.70
C TYR A 228 3.39 -13.57 -28.13
N THR A 229 3.95 -12.37 -28.31
CA THR A 229 4.10 -11.74 -29.63
C THR A 229 5.04 -12.53 -30.55
N SER A 230 6.11 -13.10 -30.00
CA SER A 230 7.03 -13.96 -30.75
C SER A 230 6.36 -15.25 -31.25
N MET A 231 5.54 -15.90 -30.42
CA MET A 231 4.80 -17.10 -30.82
C MET A 231 3.66 -16.78 -31.79
N ALA A 232 2.89 -15.73 -31.51
CA ALA A 232 1.80 -15.27 -32.37
C ALA A 232 2.33 -14.90 -33.77
N ASN A 233 3.43 -14.15 -33.88
CA ASN A 233 4.01 -13.77 -35.17
C ASN A 233 4.62 -14.95 -35.94
N ARG A 234 5.15 -15.96 -35.25
CA ARG A 234 5.58 -17.21 -35.92
C ARG A 234 4.40 -17.95 -36.52
N ILE A 235 3.31 -18.09 -35.78
CA ILE A 235 2.11 -18.81 -36.25
C ILE A 235 1.41 -18.03 -37.37
N LEU A 236 1.21 -16.72 -37.20
CA LEU A 236 0.63 -15.86 -38.25
C LEU A 236 1.49 -15.86 -39.52
N GLY A 237 2.82 -15.97 -39.38
CA GLY A 237 3.75 -16.16 -40.50
C GLY A 237 3.52 -17.46 -41.28
N TYR A 238 3.18 -18.57 -40.61
CA TYR A 238 2.80 -19.82 -41.28
C TYR A 238 1.49 -19.68 -42.07
N PHE A 239 0.55 -18.88 -41.58
CA PHE A 239 -0.74 -18.66 -42.23
C PHE A 239 -0.77 -17.46 -43.19
N LYS A 240 0.39 -16.82 -43.46
CA LYS A 240 0.50 -15.57 -44.25
C LYS A 240 -0.48 -14.48 -43.78
N ALA A 241 -0.85 -14.49 -42.51
CA ALA A 241 -1.71 -13.48 -41.90
C ALA A 241 -0.88 -12.27 -41.44
N SER A 242 -1.53 -11.11 -41.29
CA SER A 242 -0.88 -9.89 -40.82
C SER A 242 -0.24 -10.11 -39.45
N GLN A 243 1.03 -9.71 -39.31
CA GLN A 243 1.74 -9.81 -38.05
C GLN A 243 1.07 -8.94 -36.98
N TYR A 244 1.20 -9.38 -35.73
CA TYR A 244 0.76 -8.66 -34.57
C TYR A 244 1.61 -7.38 -34.41
N GLN A 245 0.97 -6.23 -34.63
CA GLN A 245 1.61 -4.92 -34.58
C GLN A 245 1.49 -4.31 -33.18
N TYR A 246 2.51 -3.54 -32.81
CA TYR A 246 2.50 -2.73 -31.60
C TYR A 246 1.39 -1.67 -31.71
N PRO A 247 0.41 -1.64 -30.78
CA PRO A 247 -0.71 -0.73 -30.87
C PRO A 247 -0.27 0.66 -30.45
N HIS A 248 -0.43 1.61 -31.37
CA HIS A 248 -0.32 3.02 -31.05
C HIS A 248 -1.65 3.52 -30.50
N VAL A 249 -1.66 4.01 -29.27
CA VAL A 249 -2.89 4.40 -28.55
C VAL A 249 -2.79 5.86 -28.12
N ASN A 250 -3.86 6.61 -28.39
CA ASN A 250 -3.95 8.03 -28.11
C ASN A 250 -4.83 8.34 -26.89
N SER A 251 -5.58 7.35 -26.41
CA SER A 251 -6.44 7.47 -25.23
C SER A 251 -6.32 6.27 -24.29
N LEU A 252 -6.59 6.49 -23.00
CA LEU A 252 -6.57 5.42 -21.98
C LEU A 252 -7.61 4.32 -22.30
N THR A 253 -8.75 4.70 -22.87
CA THR A 253 -9.80 3.76 -23.32
C THR A 253 -9.27 2.83 -24.43
N GLU A 254 -8.52 3.37 -25.39
CA GLU A 254 -7.84 2.56 -26.42
C GLU A 254 -6.78 1.65 -25.82
N ALA A 255 -6.01 2.14 -24.85
CA ALA A 255 -4.99 1.36 -24.14
C ALA A 255 -5.61 0.19 -23.36
N LEU A 256 -6.70 0.42 -22.64
CA LEU A 256 -7.43 -0.62 -21.88
C LEU A 256 -8.04 -1.66 -22.81
N ARG A 257 -8.68 -1.24 -23.91
CA ARG A 257 -9.20 -2.15 -24.93
C ARG A 257 -8.10 -3.00 -25.57
N ALA A 258 -6.97 -2.40 -25.91
CA ALA A 258 -5.83 -3.13 -26.48
C ALA A 258 -5.28 -4.20 -25.53
N VAL A 259 -5.26 -3.93 -24.22
CA VAL A 259 -4.85 -4.93 -23.21
C VAL A 259 -5.92 -6.00 -23.04
N GLU A 260 -7.20 -5.63 -23.01
CA GLU A 260 -8.33 -6.54 -22.86
C GLU A 260 -8.45 -7.51 -24.05
N ASP A 261 -8.33 -7.02 -25.29
CA ASP A 261 -8.34 -7.82 -26.52
C ASP A 261 -7.27 -8.92 -26.50
N VAL A 262 -6.09 -8.61 -25.94
CA VAL A 262 -5.02 -9.60 -25.80
C VAL A 262 -5.31 -10.58 -24.68
N GLN A 263 -5.82 -10.12 -23.53
CA GLN A 263 -6.17 -11.02 -22.44
C GLN A 263 -7.28 -12.00 -22.83
N GLN A 264 -8.19 -11.58 -23.70
CA GLN A 264 -9.26 -12.41 -24.23
C GLN A 264 -8.82 -13.24 -25.45
N SER A 265 -7.64 -12.97 -26.02
CA SER A 265 -7.13 -13.74 -27.16
C SER A 265 -6.93 -15.22 -26.80
N PHE A 266 -7.23 -16.09 -27.77
CA PHE A 266 -7.02 -17.53 -27.66
C PHE A 266 -5.60 -17.89 -27.22
N PHE A 267 -4.60 -17.17 -27.75
CA PHE A 267 -3.18 -17.42 -27.48
C PHE A 267 -2.76 -17.01 -26.06
N TRP A 268 -3.31 -15.93 -25.50
CA TRP A 268 -3.04 -15.55 -24.12
C TRP A 268 -3.58 -16.58 -23.14
N ASN A 269 -4.80 -17.05 -23.39
CA ASN A 269 -5.43 -18.13 -22.62
C ASN A 269 -4.68 -19.47 -22.75
N LEU A 270 -4.02 -19.71 -23.88
CA LEU A 270 -3.17 -20.89 -24.07
C LEU A 270 -1.84 -20.77 -23.31
N ILE A 271 -1.16 -19.62 -23.33
CA ILE A 271 0.21 -19.44 -22.81
C ILE A 271 0.24 -19.22 -21.29
N MET A 272 -0.70 -18.45 -20.75
CA MET A 272 -0.69 -18.07 -19.34
C MET A 272 -0.75 -19.25 -18.35
N PRO A 273 -1.51 -20.33 -18.60
CA PRO A 273 -1.46 -21.53 -17.78
C PRO A 273 -0.07 -22.15 -17.70
N PHE A 274 0.68 -22.22 -18.81
CA PHE A 274 2.05 -22.77 -18.82
C PHE A 274 3.04 -21.85 -18.10
N LEU A 275 2.91 -20.53 -18.22
CA LEU A 275 3.74 -19.58 -17.49
C LEU A 275 3.47 -19.63 -15.97
N LYS A 276 2.20 -19.79 -15.57
CA LYS A 276 1.80 -20.04 -14.18
C LYS A 276 2.36 -21.38 -13.69
N LEU A 277 2.22 -22.45 -14.46
CA LEU A 277 2.73 -23.79 -14.13
C LEU A 277 4.26 -23.81 -14.03
N ARG A 278 4.97 -23.16 -14.96
CA ARG A 278 6.43 -23.00 -14.90
C ARG A 278 6.88 -22.21 -13.68
N ARG A 279 6.14 -21.17 -13.30
CA ARG A 279 6.41 -20.40 -12.07
C ARG A 279 6.16 -21.23 -10.82
N ILE A 280 5.13 -22.07 -10.82
CA ILE A 280 4.82 -23.06 -9.78
C ILE A 280 5.93 -24.12 -9.67
N LEU A 281 6.39 -24.69 -10.79
CA LEU A 281 7.47 -25.68 -10.85
C LEU A 281 8.82 -25.11 -10.44
N ARG A 282 9.10 -23.85 -10.81
CA ARG A 282 10.34 -23.14 -10.44
C ARG A 282 10.36 -22.72 -8.96
N ASN A 283 9.19 -22.48 -8.36
CA ASN A 283 9.05 -22.04 -6.97
C ASN A 283 8.62 -23.17 -6.02
N GLY A 284 8.53 -24.42 -6.50
CA GLY A 284 8.39 -25.63 -5.68
C GLY A 284 7.08 -25.79 -4.90
N LYS A 285 5.99 -25.10 -5.27
CA LYS A 285 4.68 -25.25 -4.59
C LYS A 285 3.52 -25.29 -5.58
N LEU A 286 2.92 -26.47 -5.75
CA LEU A 286 1.61 -26.62 -6.36
C LEU A 286 0.57 -25.93 -5.48
N PRO A 287 -0.29 -25.04 -6.02
CA PRO A 287 -1.44 -24.57 -5.29
C PRO A 287 -2.41 -25.74 -5.06
N ARG A 288 -2.86 -25.92 -3.82
CA ARG A 288 -4.06 -26.70 -3.50
C ARG A 288 -5.30 -25.88 -3.80
#